data_AF-J0XG11-F1
#
_entry.id   AF-J0XG11-F1
#
_cell.length_a   1.000
_cell.length_b   1.000
_cell.length_c   1.000
_cell.angle_alpha   90.00
_cell.angle_beta   90.00
_cell.angle_gamma   90.00
#
_symmetry.space_group_name_H-M   'P 1'
#
loop_
_entity.id
_entity.type
_entity.pdbx_description
1 polymer ?
#
loop_
_entity_poly.entity_id
_entity_poly.type
_entity_poly.pdbx_seq_one_letter_code
_entity_poly.pdbx_strand_id
1 'polypeptide(L)'
;MRGYASNFSKSIRAMAAEEEGLLPASRITRPWLNDAGVTEPLTFIKWLLRTEQIPAEEWHHTGARFRRTWYYSGQHLTQMAANGELDRARRFWALPAAERPRTADDWRLLRGRAIFGDPHPLWFGEERQ
;
A
#
# COMPACT_ATOMS: atom_id res chain seq x y z
N MET A 1 17.99 15.84 18.17
CA MET A 1 16.95 16.72 18.72
C MET A 1 15.58 16.11 18.41
N ARG A 2 14.80 15.69 19.40
CA ARG A 2 13.40 15.23 19.21
C ARG A 2 12.49 16.45 19.40
N GLY A 3 11.87 16.91 18.33
CA GLY A 3 11.00 18.09 18.36
C GLY A 3 9.89 17.98 17.32
N TYR A 4 8.80 18.70 17.56
CA TYR A 4 7.78 18.99 16.55
C TYR A 4 8.27 20.16 15.69
N ALA A 5 7.86 20.21 14.42
CA ALA A 5 7.98 21.44 13.65
C ALA A 5 7.25 22.57 14.39
N SER A 6 7.72 23.81 14.26
CA SER A 6 7.23 25.01 14.96
C SER A 6 5.71 25.25 14.86
N ASN A 7 5.01 24.54 13.99
CA ASN A 7 3.56 24.62 13.78
C ASN A 7 2.74 23.44 14.36
N PHE A 8 3.35 22.52 15.13
CA PHE A 8 2.71 21.36 15.78
C PHE A 8 1.92 20.40 14.86
N SER A 9 2.00 20.55 13.54
CA SER A 9 1.24 19.74 12.59
C SER A 9 1.90 18.39 12.28
N LYS A 10 3.22 18.29 12.47
CA LYS A 10 4.04 17.14 12.06
C LYS A 10 5.30 17.02 12.92
N SER A 11 5.71 15.79 13.23
CA SER A 11 6.98 15.53 13.94
C SER A 11 8.17 15.76 13.01
N ILE A 12 9.35 16.09 13.55
CA ILE A 12 10.58 16.21 12.73
C ILE A 12 10.88 14.90 11.99
N ARG A 13 10.59 13.74 12.58
CA ARG A 13 10.78 12.44 11.92
C ARG A 13 9.86 12.25 10.72
N ALA A 14 8.62 12.73 10.81
CA ALA A 14 7.71 12.71 9.67
C ALA A 14 8.11 13.71 8.57
N MET A 15 8.84 14.78 8.90
CA MET A 15 9.45 15.64 7.86
C MET A 15 10.62 14.95 7.18
N ALA A 16 11.52 14.35 7.96
CA ALA A 16 12.67 13.60 7.44
C ALA A 16 12.21 12.45 6.53
N ALA A 17 11.17 11.69 6.92
CA ALA A 17 10.60 10.63 6.07
C ALA A 17 10.11 11.17 4.71
N GLU A 18 9.55 12.38 4.67
CA GLU A 18 9.12 13.00 3.40
C GLU A 18 10.28 13.49 2.56
N GLU A 19 11.34 13.99 3.18
CA GLU A 19 12.61 14.33 2.50
C GLU A 19 13.28 13.08 1.91
N GLU A 20 13.15 11.94 2.58
CA GLU A 20 13.56 10.61 2.10
C GLU A 20 12.60 10.02 1.04
N GLY A 21 11.54 10.74 0.69
CA GLY A 21 10.61 10.37 -0.38
C GLY A 21 9.42 9.49 0.06
N LEU A 22 9.30 9.18 1.35
CA LEU A 22 8.15 8.45 1.89
C LEU A 22 6.95 9.39 2.07
N LEU A 23 5.77 8.98 1.62
CA LEU A 23 4.57 9.80 1.73
C LEU A 23 3.42 9.07 2.43
N PRO A 24 2.56 9.81 3.15
CA PRO A 24 1.32 9.24 3.64
C PRO A 24 0.37 8.92 2.50
N ALA A 25 -0.52 7.93 2.70
CA ALA A 25 -1.45 7.46 1.66
C ALA A 25 -2.26 8.57 0.99
N SER A 26 -2.64 9.63 1.71
CA SER A 26 -3.38 10.77 1.17
C SER A 26 -2.58 11.61 0.16
N ARG A 27 -1.25 11.60 0.24
CA ARG A 27 -0.33 12.37 -0.62
C ARG A 27 0.26 11.60 -1.79
N ILE A 28 0.01 10.29 -1.88
CA ILE A 28 0.41 9.49 -3.04
C ILE A 28 -0.41 9.94 -4.26
N THR A 29 0.29 10.37 -5.30
CA THR A 29 -0.25 10.91 -6.55
C THR A 29 0.40 10.22 -7.76
N ARG A 30 -0.14 10.42 -8.96
CA ARG A 30 0.46 9.86 -10.18
C ARG A 30 1.88 10.40 -10.45
N PRO A 31 2.18 11.70 -10.31
CA PRO A 31 3.56 12.20 -10.43
C PRO A 31 4.54 11.49 -9.50
N TRP A 32 4.20 11.35 -8.21
CA TRP A 32 5.06 10.66 -7.25
C TRP A 32 5.31 9.18 -7.61
N LEU A 33 4.30 8.49 -8.15
CA LEU A 33 4.47 7.12 -8.65
C LEU A 33 5.41 7.08 -9.86
N ASN A 34 5.28 8.01 -10.79
CA ASN A 34 6.16 8.10 -11.95
C ASN A 34 7.60 8.38 -11.54
N ASP A 35 7.83 9.31 -10.61
CA ASP A 35 9.16 9.66 -10.10
C ASP A 35 9.85 8.46 -9.44
N ALA A 36 9.07 7.58 -8.80
CA ALA A 36 9.55 6.34 -8.20
C ALA A 36 9.71 5.16 -9.19
N GLY A 37 9.35 5.34 -10.47
CA GLY A 37 9.38 4.28 -11.48
C GLY A 37 8.22 3.27 -11.39
N VAL A 38 7.16 3.58 -10.63
CA VAL A 38 5.98 2.72 -10.51
C VAL A 38 5.08 2.92 -11.73
N THR A 39 4.95 1.89 -12.55
CA THR A 39 4.14 1.92 -13.78
C THR A 39 2.64 1.68 -13.53
N GLU A 40 2.30 1.17 -12.35
CA GLU A 40 0.94 0.80 -11.97
C GLU A 40 -0.06 1.98 -11.97
N PRO A 41 -1.35 1.74 -12.26
CA PRO A 41 -2.38 2.77 -12.15
C PRO A 41 -2.51 3.31 -10.72
N LEU A 42 -2.68 4.64 -10.59
CA LEU A 42 -2.89 5.27 -9.27
C LEU A 42 -4.08 4.67 -8.52
N THR A 43 -5.17 4.36 -9.23
CA THR A 43 -6.38 3.77 -8.66
C THR A 43 -6.14 2.35 -8.12
N PHE A 44 -5.29 1.57 -8.78
CA PHE A 44 -4.85 0.26 -8.31
C PHE A 44 -4.02 0.38 -7.04
N ILE A 45 -3.03 1.28 -7.01
CA ILE A 45 -2.22 1.53 -5.81
C ILE A 45 -3.08 2.02 -4.64
N LYS A 46 -4.02 2.94 -4.88
CA LYS A 46 -4.97 3.41 -3.84
C LYS A 46 -5.85 2.27 -3.32
N TRP A 47 -6.26 1.34 -4.20
CA TRP A 47 -7.01 0.16 -3.80
C TRP A 47 -6.18 -0.76 -2.90
N LEU A 48 -4.91 -1.00 -3.22
CA LEU A 48 -4.00 -1.80 -2.39
C LEU A 48 -3.74 -1.16 -1.02
N LEU A 49 -3.55 0.16 -0.98
CA LEU A 49 -3.37 0.89 0.28
C LEU A 49 -4.61 0.80 1.17
N ARG A 50 -5.80 1.01 0.58
CA ARG A 50 -7.08 0.92 1.29
C ARG A 50 -7.33 -0.50 1.81
N THR A 51 -6.90 -1.51 1.07
CA THR A 51 -7.06 -2.92 1.44
C THR A 51 -5.89 -3.46 2.25
N GLU A 52 -4.94 -2.62 2.68
CA GLU A 52 -3.77 -2.98 3.50
C GLU A 52 -2.86 -4.05 2.86
N GLN A 53 -2.76 -4.06 1.52
CA GLN A 53 -1.90 -5.01 0.79
C GLN A 53 -0.49 -4.48 0.51
N ILE A 54 -0.25 -3.20 0.78
CA ILE A 54 1.09 -2.60 0.73
C ILE A 54 1.52 -2.37 2.18
N PRO A 55 2.65 -2.94 2.62
CA PRO A 55 3.20 -2.65 3.94
C PRO A 55 3.66 -1.19 4.02
N ALA A 56 3.40 -0.55 5.16
CA ALA A 56 3.97 0.75 5.46
C ALA A 56 5.40 0.57 5.97
N GLU A 57 6.31 1.45 5.56
CA GLU A 57 7.70 1.45 6.05
C GLU A 57 7.79 2.02 7.46
N GLU A 58 7.08 3.13 7.66
CA GLU A 58 7.13 3.87 8.90
C GLU A 58 5.74 4.35 9.31
N TRP A 59 5.63 4.66 10.60
CA TRP A 59 4.49 5.37 11.12
C TRP A 59 4.94 6.54 11.98
N HIS A 60 4.21 7.63 11.87
CA HIS A 60 4.46 8.84 12.62
C HIS A 60 3.17 9.39 13.21
N HIS A 61 3.29 10.09 14.34
CA HIS A 61 2.19 10.90 14.85
C HIS A 61 2.06 12.19 14.03
N THR A 62 0.86 12.50 13.59
CA THR A 62 0.53 13.75 12.89
C THR A 62 -0.57 14.51 13.61
N GLY A 63 -0.47 15.84 13.55
CA GLY A 63 -1.42 16.79 14.14
C GLY A 63 -1.49 16.79 15.67
N ALA A 64 -2.37 17.66 16.19
CA ALA A 64 -2.54 17.90 17.63
C ALA A 64 -3.13 16.70 18.42
N ARG A 65 -3.75 15.73 17.73
CA ARG A 65 -4.35 14.53 18.36
C ARG A 65 -3.49 13.28 18.25
N PHE A 66 -2.20 13.41 17.93
CA PHE A 66 -1.27 12.29 17.82
C PHE A 66 -1.79 11.16 16.91
N ARG A 67 -2.47 11.50 15.81
CA ARG A 67 -3.02 10.48 14.92
C ARG A 67 -1.89 9.69 14.28
N ARG A 68 -1.94 8.36 14.37
CA ARG A 68 -0.97 7.50 13.68
C ARG A 68 -1.20 7.60 12.18
N THR A 69 -0.16 7.98 11.46
CA THR A 69 -0.16 8.08 10.00
C THR A 69 0.94 7.18 9.45
N TRP A 70 0.57 6.31 8.52
CA TRP A 70 1.47 5.39 7.83
C TRP A 70 2.09 6.04 6.62
N TYR A 71 3.37 5.78 6.39
CA TYR A 71 4.18 6.32 5.31
C TYR A 71 4.66 5.18 4.41
N TYR A 72 4.67 5.44 3.10
CA TYR A 72 4.91 4.45 2.07
C TYR A 72 6.02 4.90 1.13
N SER A 73 6.85 3.95 0.72
CA SER A 73 7.97 4.17 -0.19
C SER A 73 7.60 3.82 -1.63
N GLY A 74 7.94 4.70 -2.57
CA GLY A 74 7.80 4.42 -3.99
C GLY A 74 8.77 3.35 -4.45
N GLN A 75 9.98 3.32 -3.89
CA GLN A 75 10.99 2.30 -4.18
C GLN A 75 10.50 0.90 -3.78
N HIS A 76 9.88 0.77 -2.61
CA HIS A 76 9.32 -0.51 -2.17
C HIS A 76 8.19 -0.96 -3.10
N LEU A 77 7.31 -0.06 -3.54
CA LEU A 77 6.28 -0.39 -4.54
C LEU A 77 6.89 -0.91 -5.85
N THR A 78 7.95 -0.27 -6.32
CA THR A 78 8.69 -0.72 -7.52
C THR A 78 9.30 -2.10 -7.31
N GLN A 79 9.88 -2.38 -6.13
CA GLN A 79 10.41 -3.70 -5.78
C GLN A 79 9.32 -4.78 -5.73
N MET A 80 8.19 -4.52 -5.07
CA MET A 80 7.05 -5.44 -5.05
C MET A 80 6.56 -5.76 -6.46
N ALA A 81 6.50 -4.74 -7.33
CA ALA A 81 6.09 -4.91 -8.72
C ALA A 81 7.10 -5.77 -9.51
N ALA A 82 8.40 -5.55 -9.32
CA ALA A 82 9.47 -6.29 -9.97
C ALA A 82 9.57 -7.75 -9.49
N ASN A 83 9.26 -8.01 -8.22
CA ASN A 83 9.28 -9.34 -7.62
C ASN A 83 8.00 -10.16 -7.90
N GLY A 84 7.02 -9.60 -8.62
CA GLY A 84 5.74 -10.28 -8.88
C GLY A 84 4.79 -10.33 -7.67
N GLU A 85 5.09 -9.64 -6.58
CA GLU A 85 4.26 -9.64 -5.37
C GLU A 85 2.87 -9.03 -5.62
N LEU A 86 2.75 -8.18 -6.65
CA LEU A 86 1.49 -7.57 -7.06
C LEU A 86 0.66 -8.45 -8.00
N ASP A 87 1.16 -9.61 -8.46
CA ASP A 87 0.48 -10.43 -9.48
C ASP A 87 -0.85 -10.99 -9.00
N ARG A 88 -0.94 -11.37 -7.73
CA ARG A 88 -2.22 -11.77 -7.12
C ARG A 88 -3.20 -10.61 -7.14
N ALA A 89 -2.76 -9.45 -6.67
CA ALA A 89 -3.57 -8.24 -6.67
C ALA A 89 -4.05 -7.84 -8.08
N ARG A 90 -3.19 -7.92 -9.09
CA ARG A 90 -3.53 -7.62 -10.50
C ARG A 90 -4.70 -8.48 -11.00
N ARG A 91 -4.72 -9.77 -10.65
CA ARG A 91 -5.81 -10.69 -11.02
C ARG A 91 -7.14 -10.31 -10.39
N PHE A 92 -7.15 -9.99 -9.10
CA PHE A 92 -8.36 -9.48 -8.44
C PHE A 92 -8.78 -8.10 -8.95
N TRP A 93 -7.83 -7.25 -9.37
CA TRP A 93 -8.14 -5.94 -9.94
C TRP A 93 -8.83 -6.02 -11.31
N ALA A 94 -8.58 -7.09 -12.08
CA ALA A 94 -9.24 -7.33 -13.36
C ALA A 94 -10.75 -7.62 -13.23
N LEU A 95 -11.22 -8.01 -12.04
CA LEU A 95 -12.66 -8.20 -11.78
C LEU A 95 -13.44 -6.87 -11.85
N PRO A 96 -14.75 -6.91 -12.09
CA PRO A 96 -15.64 -5.77 -11.88
C PRO A 96 -15.47 -5.19 -10.47
N ALA A 97 -15.57 -3.87 -10.33
CA ALA A 97 -15.30 -3.19 -9.05
C ALA A 97 -16.15 -3.71 -7.87
N ALA A 98 -17.37 -4.18 -8.14
CA ALA A 98 -18.27 -4.76 -7.15
C ALA A 98 -17.79 -6.11 -6.58
N GLU A 99 -16.94 -6.83 -7.30
CA GLU A 99 -16.45 -8.18 -6.96
C GLU A 99 -15.04 -8.16 -6.35
N ARG A 100 -14.37 -7.00 -6.36
CA ARG A 100 -13.02 -6.86 -5.79
C ARG A 100 -13.08 -6.89 -4.26
N PRO A 101 -12.04 -7.43 -3.60
CA PRO A 101 -11.79 -7.16 -2.17
C PRO A 101 -11.91 -5.67 -1.87
N ARG A 102 -12.71 -5.30 -0.87
CA ARG A 102 -12.97 -3.90 -0.49
C ARG A 102 -12.19 -3.51 0.76
N THR A 103 -11.89 -4.49 1.60
CA THR A 103 -11.27 -4.33 2.92
C THR A 103 -10.07 -5.26 3.10
N ALA A 104 -9.28 -5.03 4.15
CA ALA A 104 -8.22 -5.95 4.56
C ALA A 104 -8.79 -7.31 5.01
N ASP A 105 -10.00 -7.34 5.59
CA ASP A 105 -10.64 -8.59 6.02
C ASP A 105 -11.03 -9.48 4.85
N ASP A 106 -11.48 -8.90 3.73
CA ASP A 106 -11.75 -9.67 2.50
C ASP A 106 -10.50 -10.44 2.05
N TRP A 107 -9.32 -9.81 2.11
CA TRP A 107 -8.05 -10.46 1.83
C TRP A 107 -7.64 -11.51 2.86
N ARG A 108 -7.89 -11.25 4.16
CA ARG A 108 -7.64 -12.22 5.22
C ARG A 108 -8.49 -13.48 5.04
N LEU A 109 -9.76 -13.32 4.64
CA LEU A 109 -10.67 -14.42 4.33
C LEU A 109 -10.18 -15.22 3.12
N LEU A 110 -9.82 -14.56 2.02
CA LEU A 110 -9.26 -15.22 0.84
C LEU A 110 -7.97 -16.00 1.17
N ARG A 111 -7.09 -15.41 2.00
CA ARG A 111 -5.88 -16.07 2.50
C ARG A 111 -6.21 -17.30 3.35
N GLY A 112 -7.13 -17.15 4.29
CA GLY A 112 -7.57 -18.24 5.15
C GLY A 112 -8.09 -19.42 4.32
N ARG A 113 -9.01 -19.16 3.39
CA ARG A 113 -9.54 -20.18 2.48
C ARG A 113 -8.44 -20.92 1.71
N ALA A 114 -7.46 -20.19 1.19
CA ALA A 114 -6.33 -20.81 0.49
C ALA A 114 -5.45 -21.68 1.41
N ILE A 115 -5.23 -21.26 2.66
CA ILE A 115 -4.49 -22.06 3.66
C ILE A 115 -5.27 -23.33 4.03
N PHE A 116 -6.59 -23.26 4.11
CA PHE A 116 -7.46 -24.38 4.50
C PHE A 116 -7.92 -25.26 3.32
N GLY A 117 -7.32 -25.10 2.13
CA GLY A 117 -7.54 -26.00 1.00
C GLY A 117 -8.74 -25.66 0.09
N ASP A 118 -9.32 -24.47 0.22
CA ASP A 118 -10.40 -23.95 -0.65
C ASP A 118 -10.00 -22.60 -1.29
N PRO A 119 -8.86 -22.51 -2.01
CA PRO A 119 -8.42 -21.23 -2.56
C PRO A 119 -9.44 -20.68 -3.57
N HIS A 120 -9.66 -19.36 -3.52
CA HIS A 120 -10.35 -18.69 -4.60
C HIS A 120 -9.61 -18.96 -5.93
N PRO A 121 -10.31 -19.14 -7.08
CA PRO A 121 -9.66 -19.46 -8.36
C PRO A 121 -8.55 -18.48 -8.78
N LEU A 122 -8.65 -17.22 -8.35
CA LEU A 122 -7.65 -16.18 -8.60
C LEU A 122 -6.56 -16.07 -7.54
N TRP A 123 -6.47 -17.01 -6.59
CA TRP A 123 -5.52 -16.93 -5.48
C TRP A 123 -4.11 -17.32 -5.93
N PHE A 124 -3.97 -18.49 -6.54
CA PHE A 124 -2.75 -18.99 -7.18
C PHE A 124 -2.80 -18.67 -8.66
N GLY A 125 -1.65 -18.33 -9.27
CA GLY A 125 -1.60 -18.14 -10.73
C GLY A 125 -2.04 -19.43 -11.43
N GLU A 126 -2.38 -19.37 -12.72
CA GLU A 126 -2.45 -20.61 -13.50
C GLU A 126 -1.11 -21.34 -13.31
N GLU A 127 -1.14 -22.45 -12.58
CA GLU A 127 0.08 -23.20 -12.33
C GLU A 127 0.61 -23.70 -13.67
N ARG A 128 1.90 -23.45 -13.88
CA ARG A 128 2.71 -24.17 -14.85
C ARG A 128 2.39 -25.66 -14.71
N GLN A 129 1.75 -26.22 -15.73
CA GLN A 129 1.80 -27.66 -15.99
C GLN A 129 3.25 -28.07 -16.25
#